data_AF-A0A9X0L4A5-F1
#
_entry.id   AF-A0A9X0L4A5-F1
#
_cell.length_a   1.000
_cell.length_b   1.000
_cell.length_c   1.000
_cell.angle_alpha   90.00
_cell.angle_beta   90.00
_cell.angle_gamma   90.00
#
_symmetry.space_group_name_H-M   'P 1'
#
loop_
_entity.id
_entity.type
_entity.pdbx_description
1 polymer ?
#
loop_
_entity_poly.entity_id
_entity_poly.type
_entity_poly.pdbx_seq_one_letter_code
_entity_poly.pdbx_strand_id
1 'polypeptide(L)'
;MNRMEERLAKAAAYEREEARRELEAKADLIAAFKEHCAQYDVILTDEHFSYQDRIGVVATYPNLVHLICPELPRDKDGLTSYGELRSLYKCHPFAAGYFFGEKFVLMAHTYFRRGYLGVTNWAPNFLGYFGATDDPAIVSKLALDNDRVRVNVDTSAYLELDAWYGPKFNPDILQMADGIVRHIPPAWMSENRIQWYFNGVYALDVKWSTAGNIKTFQAEEFRTIDVTVDLDGETYFPARYLHAEFDLERNYFRHFDGALHLYNFDEYCERRDSDFNYNAKHNKQIKSGSQKLFRLDGAFGVELWMELTSQFLTGNPLIHEYFTGRMPESYDRILEALKNIPEGED
;
A
#
# COMPACT_ATOMS: atom_id res chain seq x y z
N MET A 1 27.10 9.45 24.86
CA MET A 1 26.53 9.22 23.53
C MET A 1 27.04 7.85 23.08
N ASN A 2 26.15 6.89 22.86
CA ASN A 2 26.50 5.53 22.45
C ASN A 2 27.10 5.57 21.03
N ARG A 3 28.06 4.70 20.71
CA ARG A 3 28.65 4.54 19.37
C ARG A 3 27.59 4.38 18.26
N MET A 4 26.42 3.82 18.59
CA MET A 4 25.28 3.76 17.66
C MET A 4 24.66 5.14 17.39
N GLU A 5 24.42 5.94 18.43
CA GLU A 5 23.88 7.31 18.30
C GLU A 5 24.82 8.20 17.48
N GLU A 6 26.14 8.07 17.69
CA GLU A 6 27.14 8.79 16.89
C GLU A 6 27.10 8.39 15.40
N ARG A 7 26.94 7.10 15.10
CA ARG A 7 26.82 6.61 13.73
C ARG A 7 25.54 7.11 13.06
N LEU A 8 24.41 7.07 13.76
CA LEU A 8 23.13 7.58 13.28
C LEU A 8 23.18 9.09 13.03
N ALA A 9 23.74 9.86 13.97
CA ALA A 9 23.88 11.31 13.82
C ALA A 9 24.78 11.68 12.64
N LYS A 10 25.88 10.93 12.42
CA LYS A 10 26.77 11.14 11.28
C LYS A 10 26.10 10.80 9.95
N ALA A 11 25.32 9.71 9.89
CA ALA A 11 24.53 9.35 8.71
C ALA A 11 23.49 10.44 8.38
N ALA A 12 22.71 10.87 9.37
CA ALA A 12 21.73 11.94 9.19
C ALA A 12 22.35 13.29 8.80
N ALA A 13 23.57 13.59 9.24
CA ALA A 13 24.29 14.79 8.81
C ALA A 13 24.74 14.69 7.34
N TYR A 14 25.22 13.52 6.93
CA TYR A 14 25.60 13.25 5.54
C TYR A 14 24.39 13.35 4.61
N GLU A 15 23.27 12.72 4.97
CA GLU A 15 22.02 12.76 4.19
C GLU A 15 21.50 14.20 4.00
N ARG A 16 21.56 15.03 5.06
CA ARG A 16 21.16 16.44 4.97
C ARG A 16 22.06 17.25 4.03
N GLU A 17 23.37 16.99 4.06
CA GLU A 17 24.32 17.68 3.18
C GLU A 17 24.16 17.25 1.73
N GLU A 18 23.93 15.96 1.46
CA GLU A 18 23.59 15.48 0.11
C GLU A 18 22.28 16.07 -0.40
N ALA A 19 21.23 16.06 0.43
CA ALA A 19 19.94 16.65 0.07
C ALA A 19 20.08 18.14 -0.28
N ARG A 20 20.87 18.90 0.49
CA ARG A 20 21.17 20.31 0.20
C ARG A 20 21.85 20.46 -1.16
N ARG A 21 22.88 19.67 -1.44
CA ARG A 21 23.61 19.71 -2.72
C ARG A 21 22.71 19.38 -3.91
N GLU A 22 21.86 18.37 -3.78
CA GLU A 22 20.94 17.96 -4.84
C GLU A 22 19.87 19.03 -5.11
N LEU A 23 19.33 19.66 -4.07
CA LEU A 23 18.41 20.79 -4.22
C LEU A 23 19.08 21.99 -4.90
N GLU A 24 20.31 22.33 -4.51
CA GLU A 24 21.11 23.40 -5.14
C GLU A 24 21.41 23.08 -6.61
N ALA A 25 21.77 21.84 -6.93
CA ALA A 25 22.03 21.39 -8.29
C ALA A 25 20.77 21.41 -9.19
N LYS A 26 19.57 21.36 -8.59
CA LYS A 26 18.28 21.38 -9.29
C LYS A 26 17.51 22.69 -9.09
N ALA A 27 18.17 23.77 -8.67
CA ALA A 27 17.52 25.06 -8.37
C ALA A 27 16.71 25.63 -9.55
N ASP A 28 17.23 25.55 -10.78
CA ASP A 28 16.51 26.04 -11.97
C ASP A 28 15.21 25.27 -12.23
N LEU A 29 15.23 23.95 -11.99
CA LEU A 29 14.06 23.07 -12.13
C LEU A 29 13.03 23.35 -11.03
N ILE A 30 13.48 23.61 -9.80
CA ILE A 30 12.61 24.05 -8.69
C ILE A 30 11.97 25.40 -9.01
N ALA A 31 12.74 26.37 -9.51
CA ALA A 31 12.23 27.69 -9.87
C ALA A 31 11.16 27.60 -10.98
N ALA A 32 11.42 26.82 -12.04
CA ALA A 32 10.46 26.60 -13.11
C ALA A 32 9.16 25.93 -12.62
N PHE A 33 9.26 25.02 -11.65
CA PHE A 33 8.08 24.39 -11.06
C PHE A 33 7.28 25.36 -10.17
N LYS A 34 7.95 26.23 -9.40
CA LYS A 34 7.28 27.31 -8.64
C LYS A 34 6.49 28.24 -9.57
N GLU A 35 7.08 28.64 -10.69
CA GLU A 35 6.41 29.47 -11.70
C GLU A 35 5.19 28.77 -12.29
N HIS A 36 5.27 27.46 -12.53
CA HIS A 36 4.14 26.67 -12.98
C HIS A 36 3.02 26.63 -11.93
N CYS A 37 3.34 26.34 -10.68
CA CYS A 37 2.37 26.33 -9.57
C CYS A 37 1.69 27.70 -9.36
N ALA A 38 2.43 28.80 -9.55
CA ALA A 38 1.89 30.16 -9.42
C ALA A 38 0.79 30.47 -10.45
N GLN A 39 0.75 29.77 -11.59
CA GLN A 39 -0.34 29.88 -12.58
C GLN A 39 -1.68 29.36 -12.06
N TYR A 40 -1.64 28.54 -10.99
CA TYR A 40 -2.80 27.96 -10.32
C TYR A 40 -2.99 28.53 -8.91
N ASP A 41 -2.45 29.72 -8.63
CA ASP A 41 -2.48 30.36 -7.32
C ASP A 41 -1.83 29.55 -6.18
N VAL A 42 -0.93 28.60 -6.51
CA VAL A 42 -0.16 27.82 -5.53
C VAL A 42 1.22 28.44 -5.36
N ILE A 43 1.47 29.03 -4.19
CA ILE A 43 2.73 29.71 -3.86
C ILE A 43 3.63 28.76 -3.08
N LEU A 44 4.71 28.28 -3.73
CA LEU A 44 5.69 27.40 -3.11
C LEU A 44 6.99 28.15 -2.76
N THR A 45 7.43 28.02 -1.51
CA THR A 45 8.76 28.42 -1.02
C THR A 45 9.74 27.24 -1.06
N ASP A 46 11.04 27.47 -0.78
CA ASP A 46 12.04 26.40 -0.72
C ASP A 46 11.73 25.32 0.33
N GLU A 47 10.99 25.68 1.39
CA GLU A 47 10.58 24.74 2.46
C GLU A 47 9.64 23.64 1.98
N HIS A 48 8.98 23.85 0.83
CA HIS A 48 8.09 22.87 0.23
C HIS A 48 8.84 21.80 -0.58
N PHE A 49 10.16 21.94 -0.75
CA PHE A 49 10.98 21.04 -1.55
C PHE A 49 11.90 20.21 -0.67
N SER A 50 11.93 18.92 -0.93
CA SER A 50 12.85 17.98 -0.29
C SER A 50 13.51 17.10 -1.33
N TYR A 51 14.75 16.69 -1.08
CA TYR A 51 15.39 15.63 -1.85
C TYR A 51 15.23 14.30 -1.12
N GLN A 52 14.77 13.29 -1.84
CA GLN A 52 14.58 11.93 -1.35
C GLN A 52 15.35 11.00 -2.28
N ASP A 53 16.39 10.34 -1.80
CA ASP A 53 17.31 9.49 -2.58
C ASP A 53 16.60 8.51 -3.56
N ARG A 54 15.48 7.91 -3.14
CA ARG A 54 14.72 6.93 -3.94
C ARG A 54 13.75 7.53 -4.95
N ILE A 55 13.47 8.83 -4.85
CA ILE A 55 12.40 9.50 -5.62
C ILE A 55 12.96 10.69 -6.42
N GLY A 56 13.82 11.49 -5.83
CA GLY A 56 14.36 12.73 -6.36
C GLY A 56 13.88 13.96 -5.58
N VAL A 57 13.79 15.09 -6.27
CA VAL A 57 13.23 16.34 -5.72
C VAL A 57 11.72 16.22 -5.69
N VAL A 58 11.14 16.32 -4.50
CA VAL A 58 9.71 16.23 -4.24
C VAL A 58 9.21 17.57 -3.73
N ALA A 59 8.18 18.11 -4.40
CA ALA A 59 7.41 19.23 -3.90
C ALA A 59 6.23 18.70 -3.07
N THR A 60 6.01 19.28 -1.89
CA THR A 60 4.92 18.92 -0.98
C THR A 60 4.08 20.15 -0.68
N TYR A 61 2.77 20.07 -0.91
CA TYR A 61 1.81 21.12 -0.59
C TYR A 61 0.41 20.50 -0.45
N PRO A 62 -0.44 20.94 0.50
CA PRO A 62 -1.77 20.35 0.68
C PRO A 62 -2.60 20.37 -0.61
N ASN A 63 -3.05 19.19 -1.04
CA ASN A 63 -3.86 18.96 -2.23
C ASN A 63 -3.22 19.47 -3.54
N LEU A 64 -1.88 19.54 -3.61
CA LEU A 64 -1.10 20.04 -4.74
C LEU A 64 -1.59 19.54 -6.09
N VAL A 65 -1.77 18.22 -6.26
CA VAL A 65 -2.17 17.61 -7.54
C VAL A 65 -3.56 18.08 -7.97
N HIS A 66 -4.48 18.32 -7.04
CA HIS A 66 -5.81 18.81 -7.39
C HIS A 66 -5.76 20.25 -7.90
N LEU A 67 -4.88 21.06 -7.31
CA LEU A 67 -4.75 22.46 -7.64
C LEU A 67 -4.08 22.65 -9.01
N ILE A 68 -3.04 21.87 -9.31
CA ILE A 68 -2.24 22.02 -10.54
C ILE A 68 -2.67 21.11 -11.70
N CYS A 69 -3.53 20.12 -11.45
CA CYS A 69 -4.14 19.26 -12.47
C CYS A 69 -5.68 19.22 -12.32
N PRO A 70 -6.38 20.37 -12.44
CA PRO A 70 -7.84 20.41 -12.28
C PRO A 70 -8.60 19.59 -13.32
N GLU A 71 -7.97 19.29 -14.46
CA GLU A 71 -8.51 18.46 -15.54
C GLU A 71 -8.53 16.97 -15.21
N LEU A 72 -7.79 16.52 -14.19
CA LEU A 72 -7.66 15.11 -13.86
C LEU A 72 -8.93 14.62 -13.14
N PRO A 73 -9.75 13.78 -13.79
CA PRO A 73 -11.03 13.35 -13.22
C PRO A 73 -10.81 12.42 -12.03
N ARG A 74 -11.63 12.60 -11.00
CA ARG A 74 -11.62 11.78 -9.79
C ARG A 74 -13.03 11.37 -9.47
N ASP A 75 -13.19 10.15 -8.99
CA ASP A 75 -14.47 9.74 -8.44
C ASP A 75 -14.63 10.13 -6.98
N LYS A 76 -15.81 9.85 -6.42
CA LYS A 76 -16.18 10.13 -5.04
C LYS A 76 -15.24 9.51 -3.99
N ASP A 77 -14.50 8.47 -4.36
CA ASP A 77 -13.55 7.77 -3.47
C ASP A 77 -12.12 8.34 -3.64
N GLY A 78 -11.95 9.40 -4.44
CA GLY A 78 -10.65 10.03 -4.72
C GLY A 78 -9.79 9.25 -5.73
N LEU A 79 -10.35 8.26 -6.43
CA LEU A 79 -9.62 7.44 -7.40
C LEU A 79 -9.67 8.04 -8.81
N THR A 80 -8.55 7.93 -9.52
CA THR A 80 -8.39 8.34 -10.93
C THR A 80 -8.36 7.11 -11.84
N SER A 81 -8.95 7.17 -13.03
CA SER A 81 -8.87 6.05 -13.98
C SER A 81 -7.43 5.82 -14.44
N TYR A 82 -6.97 4.58 -14.39
CA TYR A 82 -5.66 4.21 -14.90
C TYR A 82 -5.58 4.38 -16.42
N GLY A 83 -6.70 4.16 -17.13
CA GLY A 83 -6.80 4.40 -18.58
C GLY A 83 -6.58 5.87 -18.94
N GLU A 84 -7.14 6.80 -18.15
CA GLU A 84 -6.96 8.25 -18.32
C GLU A 84 -5.55 8.68 -17.94
N LEU A 85 -4.97 8.12 -16.87
CA LEU A 85 -3.58 8.37 -16.50
C LEU A 85 -2.63 7.99 -17.64
N ARG A 86 -2.85 6.84 -18.30
CA ARG A 86 -2.06 6.40 -19.46
C ARG A 86 -2.26 7.25 -20.71
N SER A 87 -3.40 7.95 -20.85
CA SER A 87 -3.66 8.81 -22.01
C SER A 87 -3.06 10.20 -21.83
N LEU A 88 -2.99 10.71 -20.60
CA LEU A 88 -2.48 12.04 -20.26
C LEU A 88 -0.98 12.06 -19.95
N TYR A 89 -0.44 10.97 -19.41
CA TYR A 89 0.93 10.91 -18.92
C TYR A 89 1.69 9.71 -19.49
N LYS A 90 3.02 9.84 -19.57
CA LYS A 90 3.88 8.72 -19.98
C LYS A 90 4.07 7.76 -18.81
N CYS A 91 3.82 6.48 -19.05
CA CYS A 91 4.11 5.40 -18.11
C CYS A 91 5.34 4.62 -18.58
N HIS A 92 6.30 4.40 -17.69
CA HIS A 92 7.50 3.59 -18.00
C HIS A 92 7.41 2.22 -17.32
N PRO A 93 7.76 1.11 -18.01
CA PRO A 93 7.66 -0.24 -17.45
C PRO A 93 8.40 -0.43 -16.12
N PHE A 94 9.54 0.24 -15.94
CA PHE A 94 10.39 0.14 -14.75
C PHE A 94 10.15 1.24 -13.71
N ALA A 95 9.10 2.05 -13.89
CA ALA A 95 8.70 3.12 -12.98
C ALA A 95 7.20 3.04 -12.67
N ALA A 96 6.73 1.83 -12.33
CA ALA A 96 5.35 1.63 -11.89
C ALA A 96 5.00 2.58 -10.75
N GLY A 97 3.79 3.14 -10.79
CA GLY A 97 3.36 4.17 -9.83
C GLY A 97 3.82 5.58 -10.13
N TYR A 98 4.61 5.81 -11.19
CA TYR A 98 5.00 7.14 -11.66
C TYR A 98 4.34 7.45 -13.01
N PHE A 99 3.74 8.63 -13.13
CA PHE A 99 3.10 9.11 -14.35
C PHE A 99 3.78 10.42 -14.78
N PHE A 100 4.56 10.34 -15.86
CA PHE A 100 5.50 11.39 -16.25
C PHE A 100 4.80 12.43 -17.13
N GLY A 101 4.67 13.65 -16.59
CA GLY A 101 4.28 14.84 -17.33
C GLY A 101 5.48 15.63 -17.83
N GLU A 102 5.24 16.77 -18.47
CA GLU A 102 6.31 17.64 -18.98
C GLU A 102 7.03 18.43 -17.88
N LYS A 103 6.32 18.76 -16.80
CA LYS A 103 6.80 19.67 -15.73
C LYS A 103 7.08 18.97 -14.41
N PHE A 104 6.41 17.85 -14.16
CA PHE A 104 6.52 17.06 -12.95
C PHE A 104 6.01 15.64 -13.23
N VAL A 105 6.18 14.77 -12.24
CA VAL A 105 5.77 13.37 -12.27
C VAL A 105 4.76 13.15 -11.14
N LEU A 106 3.55 12.72 -11.50
CA LEU A 106 2.56 12.27 -10.53
C LEU A 106 2.97 10.92 -9.96
N MET A 107 2.58 10.67 -8.71
CA MET A 107 2.89 9.44 -7.99
C MET A 107 1.61 8.77 -7.52
N ALA A 108 1.61 7.44 -7.51
CA ALA A 108 0.60 6.67 -6.78
C ALA A 108 0.60 7.05 -5.29
N HIS A 109 -0.50 6.80 -4.60
CA HIS A 109 -0.62 7.16 -3.20
C HIS A 109 0.51 6.59 -2.33
N THR A 110 1.01 7.37 -1.37
CA THR A 110 2.10 6.99 -0.44
C THR A 110 1.90 5.64 0.24
N TYR A 111 0.66 5.25 0.46
CA TYR A 111 0.29 4.00 1.11
C TYR A 111 0.55 2.73 0.29
N PHE A 112 0.97 2.84 -0.97
CA PHE A 112 1.56 1.74 -1.73
C PHE A 112 3.06 1.53 -1.43
N ARG A 113 3.69 2.44 -0.69
CA ARG A 113 5.11 2.37 -0.32
C ARG A 113 5.32 1.48 0.91
N ARG A 114 6.54 0.97 1.06
CA ARG A 114 6.94 0.14 2.21
C ARG A 114 6.69 0.88 3.52
N GLY A 115 5.98 0.23 4.45
CA GLY A 115 5.66 0.83 5.75
C GLY A 115 4.79 2.08 5.67
N TYR A 116 4.15 2.34 4.52
CA TYR A 116 3.29 3.52 4.31
C TYR A 116 4.05 4.85 4.40
N LEU A 117 5.38 4.83 4.27
CA LEU A 117 6.23 6.00 4.41
C LEU A 117 6.45 6.72 3.07
N GLY A 118 6.44 8.04 3.10
CA GLY A 118 6.60 8.87 1.91
C GLY A 118 7.94 8.73 1.17
N VAL A 119 8.99 8.31 1.88
CA VAL A 119 10.39 8.28 1.41
C VAL A 119 10.88 6.90 0.98
N THR A 120 10.07 5.85 1.18
CA THR A 120 10.43 4.47 0.84
C THR A 120 10.01 4.14 -0.60
N ASN A 121 10.56 3.07 -1.16
CA ASN A 121 10.12 2.63 -2.49
C ASN A 121 8.73 1.96 -2.43
N TRP A 122 8.13 1.78 -3.60
CA TRP A 122 6.94 0.96 -3.77
C TRP A 122 7.22 -0.47 -3.30
N ALA A 123 6.38 -1.00 -2.41
CA ALA A 123 6.58 -2.33 -1.88
C ALA A 123 5.27 -3.13 -1.88
N PRO A 124 5.18 -4.18 -2.71
CA PRO A 124 6.03 -4.54 -3.85
C PRO A 124 5.24 -4.31 -5.13
N ASN A 125 5.56 -5.06 -6.19
CA ASN A 125 5.11 -4.87 -7.57
C ASN A 125 3.60 -4.82 -7.82
N PHE A 126 2.73 -4.68 -6.80
CA PHE A 126 1.30 -4.40 -6.95
C PHE A 126 1.04 -3.38 -8.06
N LEU A 127 1.70 -2.21 -8.04
CA LEU A 127 1.50 -1.18 -9.06
C LEU A 127 1.94 -1.64 -10.47
N GLY A 128 2.93 -2.52 -10.55
CA GLY A 128 3.37 -3.14 -11.81
C GLY A 128 2.34 -4.13 -12.35
N TYR A 129 1.87 -5.07 -11.52
CA TYR A 129 0.82 -6.04 -11.90
C TYR A 129 -0.51 -5.35 -12.20
N PHE A 130 -0.89 -4.37 -11.38
CA PHE A 130 -2.07 -3.55 -11.58
C PHE A 130 -1.99 -2.79 -12.90
N GLY A 131 -0.86 -2.14 -13.19
CA GLY A 131 -0.64 -1.39 -14.42
C GLY A 131 -0.54 -2.26 -15.68
N ALA A 132 -0.13 -3.52 -15.52
CA ALA A 132 -0.09 -4.52 -16.59
C ALA A 132 -1.46 -5.15 -16.89
N THR A 133 -2.50 -4.83 -16.11
CA THR A 133 -3.87 -5.26 -16.40
C THR A 133 -4.38 -4.52 -17.63
N ASP A 134 -4.25 -5.15 -18.80
CA ASP A 134 -4.59 -4.59 -20.11
C ASP A 134 -5.76 -5.34 -20.76
N ASP A 135 -6.87 -5.40 -20.04
CA ASP A 135 -8.13 -5.96 -20.54
C ASP A 135 -9.17 -4.84 -20.71
N PRO A 136 -9.70 -4.60 -21.93
CA PRO A 136 -10.77 -3.64 -22.15
C PRO A 136 -12.05 -3.90 -21.36
N ALA A 137 -12.25 -5.14 -20.87
CA ALA A 137 -13.38 -5.51 -20.00
C ALA A 137 -13.17 -5.08 -18.54
N ILE A 138 -12.00 -4.56 -18.17
CA ILE A 138 -11.63 -4.15 -16.82
C ILE A 138 -11.41 -2.64 -16.76
N VAL A 139 -12.15 -1.97 -15.88
CA VAL A 139 -11.94 -0.58 -15.53
C VAL A 139 -11.12 -0.53 -14.25
N SER A 140 -9.87 -0.11 -14.36
CA SER A 140 -8.95 0.04 -13.23
C SER A 140 -8.83 1.51 -12.80
N LYS A 141 -8.88 1.75 -11.49
CA LYS A 141 -8.70 3.07 -10.87
C LYS A 141 -7.72 3.02 -9.71
N LEU A 142 -6.95 4.09 -9.55
CA LEU A 142 -5.85 4.19 -8.59
C LEU A 142 -5.90 5.53 -7.83
N ALA A 143 -5.55 5.50 -6.54
CA ALA A 143 -5.31 6.69 -5.75
C ALA A 143 -3.94 7.29 -6.06
N LEU A 144 -3.90 8.61 -6.19
CA LEU A 144 -2.67 9.38 -6.38
C LEU A 144 -2.24 10.02 -5.06
N ASP A 145 -0.96 10.30 -4.94
CA ASP A 145 -0.43 11.16 -3.89
C ASP A 145 -0.84 12.60 -4.19
N ASN A 146 -1.89 13.08 -3.53
CA ASN A 146 -2.46 14.39 -3.84
C ASN A 146 -1.63 15.55 -3.31
N ASP A 147 -0.78 15.31 -2.31
CA ASP A 147 -0.01 16.35 -1.64
C ASP A 147 1.40 16.48 -2.21
N ARG A 148 1.85 15.50 -2.99
CA ARG A 148 3.24 15.44 -3.44
C ARG A 148 3.37 15.12 -4.92
N VAL A 149 4.29 15.82 -5.57
CA VAL A 149 4.76 15.47 -6.92
C VAL A 149 6.27 15.43 -6.94
N ARG A 150 6.83 14.59 -7.82
CA ARG A 150 8.25 14.62 -8.11
C ARG A 150 8.51 15.66 -9.19
N VAL A 151 9.44 16.57 -8.95
CA VAL A 151 9.76 17.68 -9.86
C VAL A 151 10.77 17.24 -10.93
N ASN A 152 11.68 16.33 -10.59
CA ASN A 152 12.61 15.74 -11.55
C ASN A 152 11.84 14.92 -12.60
N VAL A 153 11.72 15.40 -13.85
CA VAL A 153 11.03 14.69 -14.95
C VAL A 153 11.90 13.67 -15.70
N ASP A 154 13.13 13.47 -15.24
CA ASP A 154 14.00 12.41 -15.78
C ASP A 154 13.45 11.01 -15.45
N THR A 155 13.86 10.00 -16.21
CA THR A 155 13.38 8.62 -16.05
C THR A 155 14.15 7.84 -14.98
N SER A 156 14.92 8.49 -14.09
CA SER A 156 15.60 7.78 -13.02
C SER A 156 14.57 7.19 -12.06
N ALA A 157 14.73 5.91 -11.71
CA ALA A 157 13.84 5.23 -10.78
C ALA A 157 14.66 4.24 -9.96
N TYR A 158 14.29 4.08 -8.69
CA TYR A 158 14.84 3.03 -7.86
C TYR A 158 14.06 1.73 -8.12
N LEU A 159 14.75 0.71 -8.64
CA LEU A 159 14.16 -0.59 -8.93
C LEU A 159 14.46 -1.55 -7.78
N GLU A 160 13.43 -1.94 -7.04
CA GLU A 160 13.50 -3.06 -6.09
C GLU A 160 13.01 -4.33 -6.79
N LEU A 161 13.90 -5.31 -6.94
CA LEU A 161 13.56 -6.64 -7.44
C LEU A 161 13.06 -7.55 -6.31
N ASP A 162 12.31 -6.98 -5.37
CA ASP A 162 11.66 -7.68 -4.26
C ASP A 162 10.42 -8.40 -4.79
N ALA A 163 10.68 -9.50 -5.51
CA ALA A 163 9.64 -10.27 -6.15
C ALA A 163 9.01 -11.23 -5.14
N TRP A 164 7.73 -10.99 -4.85
CA TRP A 164 6.89 -11.92 -4.13
C TRP A 164 6.06 -12.71 -5.14
N TYR A 165 6.21 -14.03 -5.15
CA TYR A 165 5.36 -14.90 -5.96
C TYR A 165 4.12 -15.25 -5.15
N GLY A 166 2.93 -14.95 -5.70
CA GLY A 166 1.68 -15.35 -5.08
C GLY A 166 1.61 -16.88 -4.94
N PRO A 167 0.99 -17.41 -3.87
CA PRO A 167 0.72 -18.84 -3.79
C PRO A 167 -0.10 -19.29 -5.00
N LYS A 168 0.10 -20.53 -5.43
CA LYS A 168 -0.85 -21.16 -6.36
C LYS A 168 -2.13 -21.44 -5.60
N PHE A 169 -3.18 -20.68 -5.87
CA PHE A 169 -4.52 -20.86 -5.34
C PHE A 169 -5.46 -21.18 -6.50
N ASN A 170 -6.03 -22.38 -6.48
CA ASN A 170 -7.20 -22.66 -7.32
C ASN A 170 -8.18 -23.57 -6.58
N PRO A 171 -8.80 -23.10 -5.48
CA PRO A 171 -10.08 -23.63 -5.12
C PRO A 171 -11.13 -23.01 -6.01
N ASP A 172 -12.03 -23.87 -6.44
CA ASP A 172 -13.30 -23.47 -7.01
C ASP A 172 -14.00 -22.50 -6.03
N ILE A 173 -14.11 -21.22 -6.40
CA ILE A 173 -14.76 -20.18 -5.57
C ILE A 173 -16.19 -20.57 -5.22
N LEU A 174 -16.84 -21.36 -6.10
CA LEU A 174 -18.18 -21.90 -5.87
C LEU A 174 -18.23 -22.84 -4.65
N GLN A 175 -17.11 -23.49 -4.30
CA GLN A 175 -16.99 -24.42 -3.16
C GLN A 175 -16.50 -23.75 -1.89
N MET A 176 -16.14 -22.46 -1.93
CA MET A 176 -15.73 -21.76 -0.72
C MET A 176 -16.91 -21.64 0.24
N ALA A 177 -16.74 -22.13 1.46
CA ALA A 177 -17.76 -22.00 2.49
C ALA A 177 -17.89 -20.54 2.94
N ASP A 178 -19.11 -20.11 3.23
CA ASP A 178 -19.33 -18.85 3.93
C ASP A 178 -18.87 -18.97 5.38
N GLY A 179 -18.32 -17.89 5.91
CA GLY A 179 -17.77 -17.87 7.26
C GLY A 179 -16.62 -16.89 7.40
N ILE A 180 -16.06 -16.87 8.60
CA ILE A 180 -14.89 -16.06 8.93
C ILE A 180 -13.80 -17.00 9.39
N VAL A 181 -12.60 -16.77 8.88
CA VAL A 181 -11.37 -17.41 9.33
C VAL A 181 -10.41 -16.32 9.75
N ARG A 182 -9.71 -16.55 10.85
CA ARG A 182 -8.66 -15.66 11.33
C ARG A 182 -7.36 -16.44 11.39
N HIS A 183 -6.35 -15.94 10.69
CA HIS A 183 -5.00 -16.43 10.74
C HIS A 183 -4.18 -15.51 11.64
N ILE A 184 -3.33 -16.11 12.49
CA ILE A 184 -2.39 -15.41 13.35
C ILE A 184 -1.03 -16.11 13.28
N PRO A 185 0.08 -15.40 13.51
CA PRO A 185 1.38 -16.02 13.76
C PRO A 185 1.30 -17.02 14.93
N PRO A 186 2.25 -17.96 15.05
CA PRO A 186 2.25 -18.92 16.15
C PRO A 186 2.19 -18.24 17.52
N ALA A 187 1.29 -18.71 18.38
CA ALA A 187 0.98 -18.05 19.67
C ALA A 187 2.18 -17.90 20.65
N TRP A 188 3.25 -18.66 20.44
CA TRP A 188 4.48 -18.57 21.24
C TRP A 188 5.41 -17.42 20.80
N MET A 189 5.10 -16.74 19.69
CA MET A 189 5.94 -15.70 19.09
C MET A 189 5.64 -14.34 19.73
N SER A 190 6.66 -13.65 20.25
CA SER A 190 6.54 -12.26 20.69
C SER A 190 6.35 -11.29 19.52
N GLU A 191 5.85 -10.08 19.82
CA GLU A 191 5.67 -9.03 18.80
C GLU A 191 6.98 -8.69 18.07
N ASN A 192 8.13 -8.72 18.74
CA ASN A 192 9.43 -8.53 18.09
C ASN A 192 9.69 -9.60 17.04
N ARG A 193 9.45 -10.87 17.35
CA ARG A 193 9.61 -11.96 16.37
C ARG A 193 8.58 -11.87 15.24
N ILE A 194 7.35 -11.44 15.54
CA ILE A 194 6.35 -11.14 14.49
C ILE A 194 6.86 -10.02 13.58
N GLN A 195 7.48 -8.98 14.13
CA GLN A 195 8.06 -7.88 13.36
C GLN A 195 9.13 -8.38 12.38
N TRP A 196 10.08 -9.18 12.86
CA TRP A 196 11.20 -9.67 12.06
C TRP A 196 10.81 -10.76 11.06
N TYR A 197 9.98 -11.73 11.47
CA TYR A 197 9.71 -12.93 10.68
C TYR A 197 8.37 -12.89 9.94
N PHE A 198 7.40 -12.12 10.40
CA PHE A 198 6.09 -11.94 9.75
C PHE A 198 5.93 -10.53 9.19
N ASN A 199 7.02 -9.77 9.07
CA ASN A 199 7.05 -8.37 8.64
C ASN A 199 6.16 -7.46 9.53
N GLY A 200 5.82 -7.87 10.75
CA GLY A 200 4.87 -7.16 11.59
C GLY A 200 3.41 -7.48 11.30
N VAL A 201 3.09 -8.52 10.51
CA VAL A 201 1.70 -8.96 10.34
C VAL A 201 1.25 -9.70 11.59
N TYR A 202 0.38 -9.05 12.37
CA TYR A 202 -0.18 -9.57 13.61
C TYR A 202 -1.33 -10.54 13.36
N ALA A 203 -2.18 -10.24 12.37
CA ALA A 203 -3.30 -11.10 12.02
C ALA A 203 -3.81 -10.83 10.60
N LEU A 204 -4.49 -11.83 10.06
CA LEU A 204 -5.26 -11.73 8.82
C LEU A 204 -6.66 -12.30 9.07
N ASP A 205 -7.66 -11.45 9.05
CA ASP A 205 -9.06 -11.87 9.01
C ASP A 205 -9.47 -12.06 7.55
N VAL A 206 -10.17 -13.15 7.26
CA VAL A 206 -10.79 -13.42 5.97
C VAL A 206 -12.24 -13.81 6.16
N LYS A 207 -13.13 -13.27 5.33
CA LYS A 207 -14.55 -13.56 5.34
C LYS A 207 -15.07 -13.84 3.95
N TRP A 208 -15.86 -14.91 3.84
CA TRP A 208 -16.74 -15.15 2.71
C TRP A 208 -18.19 -15.05 3.15
N SER A 209 -19.01 -14.43 2.31
CA SER A 209 -20.46 -14.40 2.49
C SER A 209 -21.18 -14.41 1.15
N THR A 210 -22.32 -15.08 1.08
CA THR A 210 -23.10 -15.21 -0.15
C THR A 210 -24.47 -14.55 0.02
N ALA A 211 -24.81 -13.67 -0.92
CA ALA A 211 -26.11 -13.00 -0.98
C ALA A 211 -26.67 -13.12 -2.41
N GLY A 212 -27.67 -13.98 -2.58
CA GLY A 212 -28.20 -14.30 -3.90
C GLY A 212 -27.13 -14.94 -4.79
N ASN A 213 -26.88 -14.35 -5.95
CA ASN A 213 -25.89 -14.83 -6.91
C ASN A 213 -24.47 -14.25 -6.68
N ILE A 214 -24.27 -13.45 -5.64
CA ILE A 214 -22.99 -12.78 -5.38
C ILE A 214 -22.34 -13.37 -4.14
N LYS A 215 -21.14 -13.91 -4.33
CA LYS A 215 -20.25 -14.35 -3.25
C LYS A 215 -19.19 -13.27 -3.02
N THR A 216 -19.15 -12.76 -1.80
CA THR A 216 -18.30 -11.63 -1.40
C THR A 216 -17.13 -12.14 -0.58
N PHE A 217 -15.92 -11.71 -0.95
CA PHE A 217 -14.68 -11.89 -0.20
C PHE A 217 -14.33 -10.58 0.51
N GLN A 218 -13.91 -10.67 1.77
CA GLN A 218 -13.30 -9.58 2.50
C GLN A 218 -12.04 -10.10 3.19
N ALA A 219 -10.97 -9.30 3.21
CA ALA A 219 -9.79 -9.57 4.02
C ALA A 219 -9.27 -8.32 4.71
N GLU A 220 -8.77 -8.46 5.93
CA GLU A 220 -8.21 -7.36 6.72
C GLU A 220 -6.92 -7.81 7.43
N GLU A 221 -5.79 -7.19 7.06
CA GLU A 221 -4.47 -7.44 7.63
C GLU A 221 -4.15 -6.41 8.72
N PHE A 222 -4.01 -6.88 9.95
CA PHE A 222 -3.55 -6.08 11.07
C PHE A 222 -2.04 -6.19 11.22
N ARG A 223 -1.40 -5.05 11.44
CA ARG A 223 0.02 -4.99 11.77
C ARG A 223 0.25 -4.99 13.28
N THR A 224 1.49 -5.11 13.72
CA THR A 224 1.93 -4.87 15.10
C THR A 224 1.84 -3.39 15.45
N ILE A 225 1.89 -3.09 16.75
CA ILE A 225 1.57 -1.74 17.26
C ILE A 225 2.63 -0.68 16.95
N ASP A 226 3.81 -1.09 16.49
CA ASP A 226 4.87 -0.19 16.03
C ASP A 226 4.64 0.33 14.60
N VAL A 227 3.73 -0.29 13.84
CA VAL A 227 3.37 0.17 12.50
C VAL A 227 2.25 1.20 12.59
N THR A 228 2.59 2.45 12.28
CA THR A 228 1.69 3.59 12.39
C THR A 228 1.78 4.50 11.16
N VAL A 229 0.75 5.33 10.98
CA VAL A 229 0.74 6.43 10.02
C VAL A 229 0.24 7.69 10.72
N ASP A 230 0.88 8.82 10.43
CA ASP A 230 0.43 10.12 10.92
C ASP A 230 -0.42 10.81 9.84
N LEU A 231 -1.61 11.27 10.22
CA LEU A 231 -2.52 12.00 9.36
C LEU A 231 -3.12 13.16 10.15
N ASP A 232 -3.00 14.38 9.62
CA ASP A 232 -3.51 15.61 10.23
C ASP A 232 -3.06 15.84 11.70
N GLY A 233 -1.86 15.35 12.05
CA GLY A 233 -1.28 15.47 13.39
C GLY A 233 -1.72 14.38 14.38
N GLU A 234 -2.53 13.42 13.93
CA GLU A 234 -2.98 12.28 14.72
C GLU A 234 -2.32 10.98 14.22
N THR A 235 -2.02 10.08 15.15
CA THR A 235 -1.39 8.78 14.85
C THR A 235 -2.46 7.69 14.73
N TYR A 236 -2.42 6.96 13.62
CA TYR A 236 -3.32 5.85 13.31
C TYR A 236 -2.57 4.53 13.13
N PHE A 237 -3.28 3.44 13.37
CA PHE A 237 -2.83 2.07 13.15
C PHE A 237 -3.48 1.54 11.86
N PRO A 238 -2.71 1.44 10.76
CA PRO A 238 -3.23 1.05 9.46
C PRO A 238 -3.49 -0.46 9.39
N ALA A 239 -4.64 -0.84 8.82
CA ALA A 239 -4.93 -2.21 8.39
C ALA A 239 -5.22 -2.23 6.90
N ARG A 240 -4.58 -3.14 6.15
CA ARG A 240 -4.90 -3.33 4.72
C ARG A 240 -6.21 -4.07 4.60
N TYR A 241 -7.14 -3.50 3.86
CA TYR A 241 -8.46 -4.06 3.63
C TYR A 241 -8.65 -4.36 2.14
N LEU A 242 -9.23 -5.53 1.85
CA LEU A 242 -9.61 -5.97 0.51
C LEU A 242 -11.07 -6.37 0.50
N HIS A 243 -11.77 -6.05 -0.59
CA HIS A 243 -13.15 -6.48 -0.86
C HIS A 243 -13.29 -6.91 -2.31
N ALA A 244 -13.90 -8.07 -2.55
CA ALA A 244 -14.16 -8.57 -3.89
C ALA A 244 -15.55 -9.20 -4.01
N GLU A 245 -16.16 -9.09 -5.19
CA GLU A 245 -17.46 -9.69 -5.49
C GLU A 245 -17.34 -10.66 -6.66
N PHE A 246 -17.69 -11.92 -6.42
CA PHE A 246 -17.72 -12.99 -7.38
C PHE A 246 -19.16 -13.29 -7.80
N ASP A 247 -19.43 -13.31 -9.10
CA ASP A 247 -20.73 -13.67 -9.67
C ASP A 247 -20.77 -15.20 -9.89
N LEU A 248 -21.62 -15.90 -9.14
CA LEU A 248 -21.67 -17.37 -9.15
C LEU A 248 -22.22 -17.93 -10.48
N GLU A 249 -23.18 -17.24 -11.11
CA GLU A 249 -23.72 -17.62 -12.43
C GLU A 249 -22.70 -17.38 -13.55
N ARG A 250 -21.99 -16.25 -13.51
CA ARG A 250 -21.07 -15.86 -14.58
C ARG A 250 -19.64 -16.37 -14.40
N ASN A 251 -19.32 -16.86 -13.19
CA ASN A 251 -18.04 -17.46 -12.83
C ASN A 251 -16.83 -16.53 -13.01
N TYR A 252 -16.97 -15.27 -12.57
CA TYR A 252 -15.89 -14.28 -12.56
C TYR A 252 -16.06 -13.27 -11.41
N PHE A 253 -14.98 -12.58 -11.05
CA PHE A 253 -15.06 -11.41 -10.18
C PHE A 253 -15.53 -10.19 -10.97
N ARG A 254 -16.52 -9.47 -10.43
CA ARG A 254 -17.12 -8.28 -11.06
C ARG A 254 -16.60 -6.96 -10.48
N HIS A 255 -16.03 -7.03 -9.28
CA HIS A 255 -15.57 -5.89 -8.49
C HIS A 255 -14.48 -6.36 -7.53
N PHE A 256 -13.42 -5.56 -7.39
CA PHE A 256 -12.33 -5.76 -6.44
C PHE A 256 -11.74 -4.41 -6.05
N ASP A 257 -11.75 -4.08 -4.77
CA ASP A 257 -11.11 -2.87 -4.28
C ASP A 257 -10.26 -3.14 -3.05
N GLY A 258 -9.34 -2.20 -2.80
CA GLY A 258 -8.46 -2.23 -1.65
C GLY A 258 -8.32 -0.85 -1.04
N ALA A 259 -8.23 -0.84 0.28
CA ALA A 259 -8.15 0.36 1.10
C ALA A 259 -7.20 0.16 2.27
N LEU A 260 -6.86 1.26 2.93
CA LEU A 260 -6.35 1.24 4.30
C LEU A 260 -7.46 1.67 5.24
N HIS A 261 -7.76 0.82 6.22
CA HIS A 261 -8.52 1.21 7.39
C HIS A 261 -7.57 1.83 8.42
N LEU A 262 -7.92 3.02 8.88
CA LEU A 262 -7.17 3.81 9.84
C LEU A 262 -7.92 3.76 11.16
N TYR A 263 -7.32 3.08 12.13
CA TYR A 263 -7.84 2.93 13.47
C TYR A 263 -7.09 3.84 14.43
N ASN A 264 -7.79 4.51 15.35
CA ASN A 264 -7.09 5.04 16.53
C ASN A 264 -6.65 3.90 17.47
N PHE A 265 -5.89 4.21 18.51
CA PHE A 265 -5.34 3.19 19.42
C PHE A 265 -6.41 2.27 20.04
N ASP A 266 -7.50 2.84 20.54
CA ASP A 266 -8.56 2.08 21.21
C ASP A 266 -9.30 1.18 20.22
N GLU A 267 -9.65 1.72 19.05
CA GLU A 267 -10.31 0.95 17.99
C GLU A 267 -9.41 -0.16 17.46
N TYR A 268 -8.11 0.10 17.32
CA TYR A 268 -7.13 -0.89 16.89
C TYR A 268 -7.05 -2.03 17.90
N CYS A 269 -6.94 -1.76 19.19
CA CYS A 269 -6.87 -2.81 20.21
C CYS A 269 -8.14 -3.67 20.22
N GLU A 270 -9.33 -3.05 20.11
CA GLU A 270 -10.61 -3.76 20.07
C GLU A 270 -10.77 -4.59 18.78
N ARG A 271 -10.44 -4.01 17.62
CA ARG A 271 -10.66 -4.65 16.31
C ARG A 271 -9.59 -5.69 16.01
N ARG A 272 -8.34 -5.43 16.35
CA ARG A 272 -7.22 -6.34 16.12
C ARG A 272 -7.47 -7.65 16.82
N ASP A 273 -7.92 -7.67 18.06
CA ASP A 273 -8.07 -8.91 18.84
C ASP A 273 -9.47 -9.56 18.69
N SER A 274 -10.24 -9.12 17.68
CA SER A 274 -11.55 -9.66 17.32
C SER A 274 -11.60 -10.08 15.85
N ASP A 275 -12.80 -10.40 15.34
CA ASP A 275 -13.04 -10.84 13.96
C ASP A 275 -14.00 -9.89 13.23
N PHE A 276 -14.25 -10.12 11.93
CA PHE A 276 -15.19 -9.34 11.12
C PHE A 276 -16.64 -9.28 11.68
N ASN A 277 -16.99 -10.07 12.70
CA ASN A 277 -18.28 -9.99 13.39
C ASN A 277 -18.26 -9.04 14.60
N TYR A 278 -17.19 -8.29 14.86
CA TYR A 278 -17.09 -7.39 16.02
C TYR A 278 -18.34 -6.51 16.21
N ASN A 279 -18.72 -5.75 15.17
CA ASN A 279 -19.85 -4.82 15.22
C ASN A 279 -21.22 -5.52 15.37
N ALA A 280 -21.32 -6.81 15.05
CA ALA A 280 -22.53 -7.60 15.29
C ALA A 280 -22.57 -8.16 16.73
N LYS A 281 -21.40 -8.31 17.36
CA LYS A 281 -21.24 -8.87 18.72
C LYS A 281 -21.22 -7.81 19.82
N HIS A 282 -20.97 -6.53 19.49
CA HIS A 282 -20.76 -5.46 20.46
C HIS A 282 -21.67 -4.26 20.23
N ASN A 283 -22.04 -3.58 21.32
CA ASN A 283 -22.84 -2.35 21.28
C ASN A 283 -22.05 -1.14 20.76
N LYS A 284 -20.73 -1.11 21.01
CA LYS A 284 -19.82 -0.10 20.47
C LYS A 284 -19.47 -0.51 19.05
N GLN A 285 -19.91 0.27 18.07
CA GLN A 285 -19.53 0.06 16.67
C GLN A 285 -18.21 0.76 16.38
N ILE A 286 -17.26 0.06 15.80
CA ILE A 286 -16.03 0.64 15.25
C ILE A 286 -16.28 0.98 13.78
N LYS A 287 -16.01 2.23 13.42
CA LYS A 287 -16.02 2.74 12.04
C LYS A 287 -14.69 3.44 11.80
N SER A 288 -13.72 2.69 11.28
CA SER A 288 -12.42 3.24 10.90
C SER A 288 -12.57 4.29 9.80
N GLY A 289 -11.63 5.25 9.80
CA GLY A 289 -11.36 6.02 8.59
C GLY A 289 -10.92 5.06 7.49
N SER A 290 -11.30 5.32 6.24
CA SER A 290 -10.93 4.46 5.11
C SER A 290 -10.35 5.28 3.97
N GLN A 291 -9.11 4.98 3.60
CA GLN A 291 -8.47 5.53 2.41
C GLN A 291 -8.49 4.46 1.32
N LYS A 292 -9.40 4.60 0.35
CA LYS A 292 -9.41 3.72 -0.82
C LYS A 292 -8.16 3.96 -1.66
N LEU A 293 -7.53 2.88 -2.11
CA LEU A 293 -6.25 2.92 -2.83
C LEU A 293 -6.38 2.49 -4.27
N PHE A 294 -7.21 1.49 -4.54
CA PHE A 294 -7.46 1.04 -5.89
C PHE A 294 -8.85 0.41 -6.04
N ARG A 295 -9.32 0.31 -7.28
CA ARG A 295 -10.53 -0.43 -7.65
C ARG A 295 -10.40 -1.02 -9.04
N LEU A 296 -10.87 -2.25 -9.21
CA LEU A 296 -11.11 -2.91 -10.49
C LEU A 296 -12.60 -3.22 -10.56
N ASP A 297 -13.24 -2.76 -11.63
CA ASP A 297 -14.61 -3.13 -11.99
C ASP A 297 -14.58 -3.82 -13.35
N GLY A 298 -15.47 -4.79 -13.59
CA GLY A 298 -15.49 -5.55 -14.85
C GLY A 298 -15.26 -7.03 -14.64
N ALA A 299 -15.07 -7.80 -15.71
CA ALA A 299 -14.96 -9.25 -15.61
C ALA A 299 -13.49 -9.70 -15.53
N PHE A 300 -13.09 -10.31 -14.42
CA PHE A 300 -11.75 -10.88 -14.27
C PHE A 300 -11.75 -12.21 -13.52
N GLY A 301 -10.76 -13.04 -13.86
CA GLY A 301 -10.63 -14.39 -13.32
C GLY A 301 -10.01 -14.45 -11.92
N VAL A 302 -10.08 -15.64 -11.33
CA VAL A 302 -9.51 -15.96 -10.01
C VAL A 302 -8.01 -15.70 -9.96
N GLU A 303 -7.28 -16.00 -11.05
CA GLU A 303 -5.83 -15.81 -11.12
C GLU A 303 -5.42 -14.34 -10.93
N LEU A 304 -6.08 -13.40 -11.61
CA LEU A 304 -5.79 -11.97 -11.46
C LEU A 304 -6.12 -11.46 -10.06
N TRP A 305 -7.29 -11.85 -9.52
CA TRP A 305 -7.70 -11.48 -8.16
C TRP A 305 -6.70 -12.00 -7.10
N MET A 306 -6.27 -13.26 -7.23
CA MET A 306 -5.30 -13.89 -6.34
C MET A 306 -3.94 -13.19 -6.41
N GLU A 307 -3.45 -12.89 -7.62
CA GLU A 307 -2.17 -12.21 -7.82
C GLU A 307 -2.20 -10.83 -7.18
N LEU A 308 -3.21 -10.01 -7.50
CA LEU A 308 -3.33 -8.66 -6.93
C LEU A 308 -3.54 -8.69 -5.41
N THR A 309 -4.29 -9.65 -4.87
CA THR A 309 -4.44 -9.86 -3.43
C THR A 309 -3.08 -10.15 -2.77
N SER A 310 -2.29 -11.03 -3.37
CA SER A 310 -0.97 -11.41 -2.86
C SER A 310 0.03 -10.25 -2.93
N GLN A 311 -0.03 -9.46 -4.01
CA GLN A 311 0.81 -8.27 -4.18
C GLN A 311 0.41 -7.13 -3.24
N PHE A 312 -0.88 -6.96 -2.96
CA PHE A 312 -1.33 -5.93 -2.03
C PHE A 312 -1.00 -6.28 -0.58
N LEU A 313 -1.12 -7.55 -0.20
CA LEU A 313 -0.78 -8.09 1.12
C LEU A 313 0.66 -8.60 1.19
N THR A 314 1.60 -8.06 0.41
CA THR A 314 2.93 -8.65 0.39
C THR A 314 3.69 -8.47 1.70
N GLY A 315 4.53 -9.47 1.99
CA GLY A 315 5.25 -9.64 3.23
C GLY A 315 4.40 -10.35 4.28
N ASN A 316 3.14 -10.66 3.96
CA ASN A 316 2.24 -11.43 4.80
C ASN A 316 2.35 -12.93 4.48
N PRO A 317 2.94 -13.76 5.34
CA PRO A 317 2.91 -15.21 5.14
C PRO A 317 1.53 -15.82 5.41
N LEU A 318 0.64 -15.14 6.14
CA LEU A 318 -0.70 -15.64 6.48
C LEU A 318 -1.63 -15.67 5.26
N ILE A 319 -1.44 -14.76 4.28
CA ILE A 319 -2.20 -14.86 3.02
C ILE A 319 -1.78 -16.09 2.20
N HIS A 320 -0.50 -16.49 2.30
CA HIS A 320 -0.03 -17.74 1.71
C HIS A 320 -0.63 -18.96 2.42
N GLU A 321 -0.67 -18.95 3.74
CA GLU A 321 -1.33 -19.97 4.53
C GLU A 321 -2.81 -20.09 4.18
N TYR A 322 -3.52 -18.96 4.10
CA TYR A 322 -4.92 -18.92 3.72
C TYR A 322 -5.16 -19.59 2.36
N PHE A 323 -4.34 -19.25 1.37
CA PHE A 323 -4.49 -19.79 0.04
C PHE A 323 -4.07 -21.27 -0.06
N THR A 324 -2.94 -21.67 0.54
CA THR A 324 -2.38 -23.02 0.31
C THR A 324 -2.69 -24.03 1.40
N GLY A 325 -3.26 -23.59 2.53
CA GLY A 325 -3.44 -24.38 3.75
C GLY A 325 -2.14 -24.65 4.52
N ARG A 326 -1.02 -24.03 4.12
CA ARG A 326 0.29 -24.19 4.79
C ARG A 326 1.15 -22.94 4.69
N MET A 327 2.07 -22.77 5.64
CA MET A 327 3.08 -21.72 5.55
C MET A 327 4.01 -21.94 4.34
N PRO A 328 4.68 -20.90 3.84
CA PRO A 328 5.74 -21.10 2.85
C PRO A 328 6.84 -22.04 3.39
N GLU A 329 7.43 -22.89 2.54
CA GLU A 329 8.43 -23.89 2.99
C GLU A 329 9.66 -23.27 3.65
N SER A 330 10.00 -22.03 3.31
CA SER A 330 11.05 -21.26 3.97
C SER A 330 10.70 -20.91 5.42
N TYR A 331 9.42 -20.70 5.73
CA TYR A 331 8.93 -20.38 7.07
C TYR A 331 8.96 -21.60 7.98
N ASP A 332 8.62 -22.80 7.48
CA ASP A 332 8.63 -24.01 8.32
C ASP A 332 10.00 -24.21 9.00
N ARG A 333 11.09 -24.03 8.25
CA ARG A 333 12.47 -24.15 8.78
C ARG A 333 12.80 -23.05 9.78
N ILE A 334 12.38 -21.82 9.50
CA ILE A 334 12.62 -20.66 10.38
C ILE A 334 11.87 -20.87 11.71
N LEU A 335 10.60 -21.26 11.64
CA LEU A 335 9.75 -21.50 12.80
C LEU A 335 10.28 -22.65 13.67
N GLU A 336 10.80 -23.72 13.05
CA GLU A 336 11.43 -24.82 13.79
C GLU A 336 12.73 -24.39 14.48
N ALA A 337 13.56 -23.57 13.83
CA ALA A 337 14.76 -23.02 14.45
C ALA A 337 14.43 -22.11 15.64
N LEU A 338 13.47 -21.19 15.47
CA LEU A 338 13.10 -20.19 16.49
C LEU A 338 12.48 -20.79 17.76
N LYS A 339 11.81 -21.95 17.65
CA LYS A 339 11.30 -22.67 18.83
C LYS A 339 12.41 -23.12 19.77
N ASN A 340 13.62 -23.31 19.25
CA ASN A 340 14.77 -23.80 19.99
C ASN A 340 15.73 -22.70 20.45
N ILE A 341 15.48 -21.44 20.07
CA ILE A 341 16.31 -20.28 20.43
C ILE A 341 15.55 -19.44 21.48
N PRO A 342 16.12 -19.18 22.67
CA PRO A 342 15.56 -18.26 23.65
C PRO A 342 15.36 -16.85 23.05
N GLU A 343 14.35 -16.11 23.52
CA GLU A 343 14.15 -14.72 23.07
C GLU A 343 15.34 -13.82 23.44
N GLY A 344 15.81 -13.02 22.47
CA GLY A 344 16.95 -12.12 22.65
C GLY A 344 18.30 -12.73 22.27
N GLU A 345 18.33 -14.01 21.87
CA GLU A 345 19.50 -14.70 21.32
C GLU A 345 19.35 -15.03 19.82
N ASP A 346 18.22 -14.62 19.22
CA ASP A 346 17.81 -14.82 17.82
C ASP A 346 18.37 -13.80 16.81
#